data_AF-A0A932ZI82-F1
#
_entry.id   AF-A0A932ZI82-F1
#
_cell.length_a   1.000
_cell.length_b   1.000
_cell.length_c   1.000
_cell.angle_alpha   90.00
_cell.angle_beta   90.00
_cell.angle_gamma   90.00
#
_symmetry.space_group_name_H-M   'P 1'
#
loop_
_entity.id
_entity.type
_entity.pdbx_description
1 polymer ?
#
loop_
_entity_poly.entity_id
_entity_poly.type
_entity_poly.pdbx_seq_one_letter_code
_entity_poly.pdbx_strand_id
1 'polypeptide(L)'
;MPRLVISEGEGRTNHPHDCLEPVITIGRSSQNTIVLPKATVSREHAKIVAEDGTFLAMDLGSENGTELNGRRLAAHEKNLLRHGDVLTIPPFQLTFMEREDKLMEAMEEEITGSDVLEVKLLKTVLSALDREMLPSFEVLNGVDEGKKFHLTDDVQELTIGRDPDAGVSINEHVISRHHAKIIKRWGGIAIRDLDSKNGTFLNNRRIVEEILHDGDRIALGTIVVMFRNPKEINLAEIEATARPRTLPVTAKDVPLAAQDEPPPPEQETPHEDISEDMPPETSLPPAYPTPHPKTLSRLTPLELGLLGLGSLVLIFALITLVNILLA
;
A
#
# COMPACT_ATOMS: atom_id res chain seq x y z
N MET A 1 -8.43 -10.17 17.63
CA MET A 1 -8.70 -9.22 18.75
C MET A 1 -8.97 -7.80 18.24
N PRO A 2 -10.02 -7.11 18.72
CA PRO A 2 -10.37 -5.76 18.26
C PRO A 2 -9.47 -4.68 18.86
N ARG A 3 -9.32 -3.57 18.14
CA ARG A 3 -8.47 -2.43 18.51
C ARG A 3 -9.19 -1.10 18.31
N LEU A 4 -8.83 -0.12 19.11
CA LEU A 4 -9.18 1.29 18.92
C LEU A 4 -7.93 2.09 18.57
N VAL A 5 -7.94 2.74 17.41
CA VAL A 5 -6.88 3.66 16.97
C VAL A 5 -7.33 5.08 17.30
N ILE A 6 -6.57 5.78 18.16
CA ILE A 6 -6.94 7.10 18.68
C ILE A 6 -6.12 8.17 17.95
N SER A 7 -6.79 9.15 17.34
CA SER A 7 -6.15 10.31 16.69
C SER A 7 -6.62 11.62 17.33
N GLU A 8 -5.70 12.57 17.48
CA GLU A 8 -5.96 13.93 17.97
C GLU A 8 -5.50 14.96 16.92
N GLY A 9 -6.44 15.57 16.18
CA GLY A 9 -6.12 16.54 15.11
C GLY A 9 -5.29 15.96 13.95
N GLU A 10 -4.66 16.83 13.14
CA GLU A 10 -3.97 16.45 11.88
C GLU A 10 -2.58 15.77 12.06
N GLY A 11 -2.15 15.36 13.27
CA GLY A 11 -0.74 14.96 13.40
C GLY A 11 -0.26 14.17 14.61
N ARG A 12 -1.14 13.63 15.46
CA ARG A 12 -0.70 12.70 16.52
C ARG A 12 -1.60 11.48 16.58
N THR A 13 -1.11 10.37 16.05
CA THR A 13 -1.62 9.03 16.35
C THR A 13 -1.16 8.66 17.76
N ASN A 14 -2.11 8.51 18.68
CA ASN A 14 -1.84 7.83 19.92
C ASN A 14 -1.95 6.32 19.69
N HIS A 15 -1.28 5.58 20.58
CA HIS A 15 -1.03 4.16 20.45
C HIS A 15 -2.37 3.40 20.31
N PRO A 16 -2.42 2.33 19.50
CA PRO A 16 -3.61 1.49 19.43
C PRO A 16 -3.90 0.89 20.81
N HIS A 17 -5.16 0.91 21.24
CA HIS A 17 -5.62 0.23 22.45
C HIS A 17 -6.26 -1.11 22.06
N ASP A 18 -5.73 -2.22 22.57
CA ASP A 18 -6.36 -3.52 22.41
C ASP A 18 -7.63 -3.58 23.28
N CYS A 19 -8.77 -3.95 22.69
CA CYS A 19 -10.05 -4.06 23.38
C CYS A 19 -10.14 -5.39 24.13
N LEU A 20 -9.35 -5.55 25.19
CA LEU A 20 -9.23 -6.80 25.96
C LEU A 20 -10.30 -6.92 27.06
N GLU A 21 -10.79 -5.80 27.56
CA GLU A 21 -11.76 -5.74 28.64
C GLU A 21 -13.20 -5.85 28.11
N PRO A 22 -14.12 -6.50 28.86
CA PRO A 22 -15.54 -6.54 28.49
C PRO A 22 -16.21 -5.15 28.53
N VAL A 23 -15.64 -4.21 29.29
CA VAL A 23 -16.08 -2.83 29.35
C VAL A 23 -14.86 -1.92 29.26
N ILE A 24 -14.85 -1.05 28.24
CA ILE A 24 -13.80 -0.07 27.99
C ILE A 24 -14.39 1.30 28.27
N THR A 25 -13.89 1.98 29.30
CA THR A 25 -14.34 3.33 29.66
C THR A 25 -13.44 4.38 29.02
N ILE A 26 -14.04 5.47 28.54
CA ILE A 26 -13.37 6.55 27.81
C ILE A 26 -13.70 7.88 28.46
N GLY A 27 -12.69 8.68 28.81
CA GLY A 27 -12.90 10.01 29.38
C GLY A 27 -11.62 10.68 29.86
N ARG A 28 -11.71 11.91 30.39
CA ARG A 28 -10.52 12.64 30.87
C ARG A 28 -10.00 12.18 32.23
N SER A 29 -10.82 11.46 33.00
CA SER A 29 -10.39 10.94 34.31
C SER A 29 -9.32 9.87 34.11
N SER A 30 -8.32 9.85 34.98
CA SER A 30 -7.29 8.81 35.00
C SER A 30 -7.81 7.42 35.40
N GLN A 31 -9.08 7.33 35.81
CA GLN A 31 -9.76 6.07 36.14
C GLN A 31 -10.37 5.37 34.91
N ASN A 32 -10.34 6.01 33.73
CA ASN A 32 -10.83 5.38 32.50
C ASN A 32 -9.79 4.45 31.89
N THR A 33 -10.26 3.41 31.21
CA THR A 33 -9.40 2.54 30.38
C THR A 33 -8.65 3.36 29.32
N ILE A 34 -9.37 4.22 28.59
CA ILE A 34 -8.80 5.16 27.62
C ILE A 34 -8.91 6.58 28.18
N VAL A 35 -7.76 7.16 28.51
CA VAL A 35 -7.66 8.51 29.07
C VAL A 35 -7.45 9.53 27.96
N LEU A 36 -8.42 10.43 27.80
CA LEU A 36 -8.39 11.52 26.83
C LEU A 36 -8.26 12.87 27.57
N PRO A 37 -7.05 13.43 27.75
CA PRO A 37 -6.77 14.44 28.79
C PRO A 37 -7.24 15.88 28.48
N LYS A 38 -8.25 16.06 27.62
CA LYS A 38 -8.72 17.40 27.22
C LYS A 38 -9.92 17.86 28.04
N ALA A 39 -9.99 19.17 28.25
CA ALA A 39 -11.11 19.81 28.94
C ALA A 39 -12.45 19.60 28.22
N THR A 40 -12.44 19.42 26.90
CA THR A 40 -13.62 19.09 26.08
C THR A 40 -14.17 17.69 26.32
N VAL A 41 -13.43 16.83 27.04
CA VAL A 41 -13.87 15.47 27.34
C VAL A 41 -14.38 15.41 28.79
N SER A 42 -15.61 14.94 29.00
CA SER A 42 -16.14 14.60 30.32
C SER A 42 -15.26 13.63 31.10
N ARG A 43 -15.35 13.66 32.44
CA ARG A 43 -14.58 12.74 33.32
C ARG A 43 -14.85 11.29 32.97
N GLU A 44 -16.11 10.94 32.79
CA GLU A 44 -16.60 9.69 32.21
C GLU A 44 -17.42 10.13 30.98
N HIS A 45 -16.92 9.86 29.78
CA HIS A 45 -17.49 10.44 28.55
C HIS A 45 -18.31 9.43 27.78
N ALA A 46 -17.70 8.29 27.48
CA ALA A 46 -18.32 7.21 26.75
C ALA A 46 -17.81 5.87 27.29
N LYS A 47 -18.48 4.79 26.91
CA LYS A 47 -17.96 3.45 27.10
C LYS A 47 -18.26 2.58 25.89
N ILE A 48 -17.45 1.56 25.72
CA ILE A 48 -17.69 0.47 24.78
C ILE A 48 -17.88 -0.81 25.59
N VAL A 49 -18.95 -1.55 25.31
CA VAL A 49 -19.28 -2.80 25.99
C VAL A 49 -19.21 -3.93 24.97
N ALA A 50 -18.50 -5.00 25.30
CA ALA A 50 -18.53 -6.25 24.56
C ALA A 50 -19.67 -7.14 25.10
N GLU A 51 -20.70 -7.37 24.30
CA GLU A 51 -21.85 -8.24 24.63
C GLU A 51 -22.08 -9.21 23.47
N ASP A 52 -22.18 -10.51 23.78
CA ASP A 52 -22.52 -11.57 22.81
C ASP A 52 -21.71 -11.53 21.50
N GLY A 53 -20.40 -11.27 21.62
CA GLY A 53 -19.50 -11.19 20.48
C GLY A 53 -19.58 -9.86 19.69
N THR A 54 -20.48 -8.95 20.05
CA THR A 54 -20.62 -7.62 19.44
C THR A 54 -20.05 -6.51 20.33
N PHE A 55 -19.73 -5.35 19.75
CA PHE A 55 -19.27 -4.18 20.49
C PHE A 55 -20.30 -3.06 20.40
N LEU A 56 -20.64 -2.47 21.54
CA LEU A 56 -21.66 -1.43 21.66
C LEU A 56 -21.05 -0.17 22.26
N ALA A 57 -21.05 0.94 21.52
CA ALA A 57 -20.69 2.26 22.02
C ALA A 57 -21.88 2.94 22.71
N MET A 58 -21.60 3.63 23.81
CA MET A 58 -22.59 4.40 24.57
C MET A 58 -21.97 5.72 25.03
N ASP A 59 -22.64 6.83 24.77
CA ASP A 59 -22.35 8.11 25.43
C ASP A 59 -22.86 8.06 26.89
N LEU A 60 -22.10 8.58 27.85
CA LEU A 60 -22.45 8.56 29.27
C LEU A 60 -23.12 9.86 29.75
N GLY A 61 -23.73 10.63 28.84
CA GLY A 61 -24.27 11.96 29.15
C GLY A 61 -23.17 13.01 29.13
N SER A 62 -22.27 12.93 28.15
CA SER A 62 -21.15 13.84 28.05
C SER A 62 -21.59 15.26 27.68
N GLU A 63 -20.82 16.28 28.10
CA GLU A 63 -21.20 17.69 27.88
C GLU A 63 -21.14 18.06 26.38
N ASN A 64 -20.12 17.57 25.67
CA ASN A 64 -19.92 17.85 24.25
C ASN A 64 -20.50 16.78 23.32
N GLY A 65 -21.00 15.67 23.87
CA GLY A 65 -21.53 14.56 23.11
C GLY A 65 -20.45 13.67 22.47
N THR A 66 -20.87 12.45 22.16
CA THR A 66 -20.15 11.48 21.34
C THR A 66 -20.86 11.32 20.00
N GLU A 67 -20.11 11.21 18.91
CA GLU A 67 -20.65 10.90 17.58
C GLU A 67 -20.11 9.57 17.07
N LEU A 68 -20.92 8.83 16.32
CA LEU A 68 -20.53 7.63 15.61
C LEU A 68 -20.75 7.87 14.11
N ASN A 69 -19.67 7.84 13.33
CA ASN A 69 -19.70 8.12 11.89
C ASN A 69 -20.41 9.46 11.55
N GLY A 70 -20.19 10.49 12.38
CA GLY A 70 -20.81 11.81 12.24
C GLY A 70 -22.26 11.92 12.74
N ARG A 71 -22.87 10.82 13.22
CA ARG A 71 -24.18 10.84 13.88
C ARG A 71 -24.00 10.93 15.39
N ARG A 72 -24.51 12.00 16.00
CA ARG A 72 -24.51 12.14 17.47
C ARG A 72 -25.31 11.03 18.14
N LEU A 73 -24.71 10.40 19.15
CA LEU A 73 -25.33 9.36 19.94
C LEU A 73 -26.25 9.98 21.01
N ALA A 74 -27.39 9.36 21.28
CA ALA A 74 -28.18 9.71 22.45
C ALA A 74 -27.49 9.18 23.72
N ALA A 75 -27.62 9.91 24.82
CA ALA A 75 -27.06 9.51 26.10
C ALA A 75 -27.61 8.14 26.52
N HIS A 76 -26.70 7.24 26.90
CA HIS A 76 -26.96 5.87 27.34
C HIS A 76 -27.63 4.96 26.30
N GLU A 77 -27.70 5.35 25.03
CA GLU A 77 -28.18 4.49 23.96
C GLU A 77 -27.06 3.53 23.52
N LYS A 78 -27.40 2.25 23.38
CA LYS A 78 -26.51 1.21 22.85
C LYS A 78 -26.43 1.32 21.33
N ASN A 79 -25.26 1.63 20.81
CA ASN A 79 -25.01 1.76 19.37
C ASN A 79 -23.98 0.72 18.92
N LEU A 80 -24.34 -0.12 17.96
CA LEU A 80 -23.47 -1.16 17.44
C LEU A 80 -22.25 -0.55 16.74
N LEU A 81 -21.05 -1.02 17.11
CA LEU A 81 -19.79 -0.73 16.43
C LEU A 81 -19.47 -1.86 15.44
N ARG A 82 -19.09 -1.48 14.23
CA ARG A 82 -18.60 -2.35 13.17
C ARG A 82 -17.16 -2.00 12.80
N HIS A 83 -16.44 -2.96 12.24
CA HIS A 83 -15.10 -2.71 11.69
C HIS A 83 -15.08 -1.45 10.81
N GLY A 84 -14.13 -0.56 11.10
CA GLY A 84 -13.94 0.72 10.41
C GLY A 84 -14.74 1.89 10.99
N ASP A 85 -15.67 1.67 11.91
CA ASP A 85 -16.48 2.75 12.50
C ASP A 85 -15.62 3.75 13.27
N VAL A 86 -16.00 5.03 13.19
CA VAL A 86 -15.29 6.12 13.86
C VAL A 86 -16.16 6.72 14.95
N LEU A 87 -15.69 6.60 16.19
CA LEU A 87 -16.26 7.27 17.35
C LEU A 87 -15.54 8.60 17.56
N THR A 88 -16.27 9.71 17.44
CA THR A 88 -15.73 11.06 17.62
C THR A 88 -16.09 11.61 18.99
N ILE A 89 -15.06 11.98 19.74
CA ILE A 89 -15.13 12.65 21.04
C ILE A 89 -14.21 13.89 20.93
N PRO A 90 -14.73 15.06 20.52
CA PRO A 90 -13.89 16.17 20.10
C PRO A 90 -12.81 16.57 21.13
N PRO A 91 -11.54 16.74 20.72
CA PRO A 91 -11.00 16.71 19.34
C PRO A 91 -10.53 15.31 18.86
N PHE A 92 -10.83 14.25 19.59
CA PHE A 92 -10.37 12.89 19.32
C PHE A 92 -11.30 12.15 18.35
N GLN A 93 -10.70 11.34 17.48
CA GLN A 93 -11.39 10.31 16.73
C GLN A 93 -10.82 8.95 17.13
N LEU A 94 -11.70 7.98 17.34
CA LEU A 94 -11.36 6.61 17.71
C LEU A 94 -11.90 5.67 16.63
N THR A 95 -11.02 5.11 15.82
CA THR A 95 -11.39 4.15 14.78
C THR A 95 -11.41 2.75 15.37
N PHE A 96 -12.55 2.08 15.27
CA PHE A 96 -12.76 0.73 15.74
C PHE A 96 -12.37 -0.29 14.65
N MET A 97 -11.49 -1.21 14.99
CA MET A 97 -10.94 -2.21 14.07
C MET A 97 -11.18 -3.60 14.65
N GLU A 98 -12.10 -4.37 14.10
CA GLU A 98 -12.15 -5.82 14.37
C GLU A 98 -11.09 -6.53 13.51
N ARG A 99 -10.29 -7.39 14.13
CA ARG A 99 -9.51 -8.37 13.35
C ARG A 99 -10.47 -9.49 12.95
N GLU A 100 -10.39 -9.96 11.71
CA GLU A 100 -11.21 -11.04 11.10
C GLU A 100 -11.17 -12.40 11.83
N ASP A 101 -10.55 -12.48 13.01
CA ASP A 101 -10.39 -13.69 13.80
C ASP A 101 -11.71 -14.19 14.44
N LYS A 102 -12.73 -13.34 14.61
CA LYS A 102 -13.98 -13.77 15.29
C LYS A 102 -14.87 -14.70 14.45
N LEU A 103 -14.82 -14.58 13.12
CA LEU A 103 -15.51 -15.54 12.24
C LEU A 103 -14.90 -16.94 12.39
N MET A 104 -13.60 -17.03 12.66
CA MET A 104 -12.91 -18.31 12.87
C MET A 104 -13.22 -18.93 14.23
N GLU A 105 -13.16 -18.16 15.33
CA GLU A 105 -13.38 -18.68 16.69
C GLU A 105 -14.83 -19.16 16.90
N ALA A 106 -15.82 -18.43 16.39
CA ALA A 106 -17.23 -18.85 16.47
C ALA A 106 -17.54 -20.06 15.57
N MET A 107 -16.81 -20.22 14.46
CA MET A 107 -16.92 -21.39 13.59
C MET A 107 -16.18 -22.60 14.18
N GLU A 108 -15.08 -22.42 14.91
CA GLU A 108 -14.31 -23.53 15.50
C GLU A 108 -15.05 -24.28 16.64
N GLU A 109 -15.99 -23.63 17.35
CA GLU A 109 -16.75 -24.25 18.45
C GLU A 109 -17.95 -25.10 17.99
N GLU A 110 -18.57 -24.81 16.84
CA GLU A 110 -19.76 -25.53 16.34
C GLU A 110 -19.46 -26.58 15.27
N ILE A 111 -18.23 -26.64 14.76
CA ILE A 111 -17.90 -27.39 13.56
C ILE A 111 -17.15 -28.69 13.90
N THR A 112 -17.69 -29.84 13.48
CA THR A 112 -17.05 -31.14 13.72
C THR A 112 -15.67 -31.23 13.06
N GLY A 113 -14.73 -31.98 13.65
CA GLY A 113 -13.32 -31.98 13.26
C GLY A 113 -12.99 -32.30 11.79
N SER A 114 -13.94 -32.81 11.00
CA SER A 114 -13.81 -32.99 9.54
C SER A 114 -13.89 -31.65 8.78
N ASP A 115 -14.82 -30.79 9.18
CA ASP A 115 -15.10 -29.50 8.57
C ASP A 115 -14.05 -28.43 8.99
N VAL A 116 -13.45 -28.56 10.19
CA VAL A 116 -12.36 -27.69 10.67
C VAL A 116 -11.10 -27.84 9.81
N LEU A 117 -10.82 -29.03 9.28
CA LEU A 117 -9.69 -29.29 8.41
C LEU A 117 -9.86 -28.61 7.04
N GLU A 118 -11.08 -28.63 6.49
CA GLU A 118 -11.41 -27.95 5.23
C GLU A 118 -11.31 -26.43 5.37
N VAL A 119 -11.88 -25.87 6.45
CA VAL A 119 -11.82 -24.42 6.72
C VAL A 119 -10.38 -23.98 7.02
N LYS A 120 -9.59 -24.77 7.74
CA LYS A 120 -8.18 -24.45 8.04
C LYS A 120 -7.30 -24.54 6.80
N LEU A 121 -7.55 -25.50 5.91
CA LEU A 121 -6.86 -25.60 4.62
C LEU A 121 -7.22 -24.40 3.73
N LEU A 122 -8.52 -24.09 3.60
CA LEU A 122 -9.00 -22.90 2.89
C LEU A 122 -8.40 -21.62 3.47
N LYS A 123 -8.34 -21.44 4.79
CA LYS A 123 -7.71 -20.27 5.42
C LYS A 123 -6.20 -20.22 5.14
N THR A 124 -5.51 -21.36 5.19
CA THR A 124 -4.07 -21.42 4.89
C THR A 124 -3.82 -21.05 3.43
N VAL A 125 -4.67 -21.52 2.52
CA VAL A 125 -4.62 -21.18 1.10
C VAL A 125 -4.98 -19.70 0.89
N LEU A 126 -6.08 -19.19 1.45
CA LEU A 126 -6.50 -17.79 1.35
C LEU A 126 -5.46 -16.83 1.95
N SER A 127 -4.92 -17.14 3.13
CA SER A 127 -3.88 -16.32 3.76
C SER A 127 -2.53 -16.39 3.03
N ALA A 128 -2.21 -17.52 2.38
CA ALA A 128 -1.06 -17.62 1.49
C ALA A 128 -1.28 -16.80 0.21
N LEU A 129 -2.48 -16.86 -0.38
CA LEU A 129 -2.88 -16.03 -1.52
C LEU A 129 -2.86 -14.53 -1.16
N ASP A 130 -3.36 -14.16 0.02
CA ASP A 130 -3.37 -12.76 0.48
C ASP A 130 -1.96 -12.22 0.70
N ARG A 131 -1.03 -13.03 1.21
CA ARG A 131 0.39 -12.63 1.37
C ARG A 131 1.07 -12.37 0.04
N GLU A 132 0.78 -13.16 -0.99
CA GLU A 132 1.27 -12.91 -2.34
C GLU A 132 0.60 -11.70 -3.01
N MET A 133 -0.56 -11.28 -2.51
CA MET A 133 -1.30 -10.10 -2.96
C MET A 133 -1.00 -8.83 -2.16
N LEU A 134 -0.09 -8.87 -1.17
CA LEU A 134 0.34 -7.69 -0.43
C LEU A 134 1.45 -6.95 -1.17
N PRO A 135 1.48 -5.59 -1.09
CA PRO A 135 2.63 -4.84 -1.55
C PRO A 135 3.89 -5.31 -0.83
N SER A 136 4.97 -5.48 -1.56
CA SER A 136 6.23 -5.98 -1.03
C SER A 136 7.41 -5.24 -1.61
N PHE A 137 8.52 -5.36 -0.91
CA PHE A 137 9.80 -4.80 -1.29
C PHE A 137 10.84 -5.90 -1.25
N GLU A 138 11.59 -6.06 -2.33
CA GLU A 138 12.61 -7.09 -2.49
C GLU A 138 13.98 -6.45 -2.66
N VAL A 139 14.94 -6.83 -1.80
CA VAL A 139 16.32 -6.39 -1.93
C VAL A 139 16.97 -7.11 -3.12
N LEU A 140 17.47 -6.36 -4.09
CA LEU A 140 18.02 -6.90 -5.34
C LEU A 140 19.53 -7.14 -5.31
N ASN A 141 20.25 -6.58 -4.33
CA ASN A 141 21.70 -6.72 -4.21
C ASN A 141 22.18 -6.42 -2.78
N GLY A 142 23.39 -6.88 -2.46
CA GLY A 142 24.01 -6.72 -1.13
C GLY A 142 23.92 -7.99 -0.29
N VAL A 143 24.26 -7.89 1.00
CA VAL A 143 24.26 -9.06 1.90
C VAL A 143 22.84 -9.60 2.14
N ASP A 144 21.85 -8.73 2.11
CA ASP A 144 20.43 -9.06 2.27
C ASP A 144 19.72 -9.35 0.92
N GLU A 145 20.44 -9.67 -0.17
CA GLU A 145 19.83 -9.96 -1.48
C GLU A 145 18.77 -11.09 -1.41
N GLY A 146 17.63 -10.86 -2.08
CA GLY A 146 16.47 -11.76 -2.07
C GLY A 146 15.57 -11.61 -0.85
N LYS A 147 15.95 -10.82 0.16
CA LYS A 147 15.10 -10.54 1.32
C LYS A 147 13.87 -9.75 0.88
N LYS A 148 12.70 -10.29 1.24
CA LYS A 148 11.39 -9.68 0.96
C LYS A 148 10.73 -9.20 2.24
N PHE A 149 10.22 -7.98 2.21
CA PHE A 149 9.41 -7.43 3.29
C PHE A 149 8.06 -6.98 2.75
N HIS A 150 6.99 -7.44 3.40
CA HIS A 150 5.62 -7.17 3.00
C HIS A 150 5.08 -6.00 3.80
N LEU A 151 4.34 -5.13 3.12
CA LEU A 151 3.70 -3.98 3.71
C LEU A 151 2.24 -4.33 4.07
N THR A 152 2.07 -4.90 5.26
CA THR A 152 0.78 -5.35 5.79
C THR A 152 -0.19 -4.19 6.02
N ASP A 153 -1.49 -4.45 5.96
CA ASP A 153 -2.53 -3.41 6.00
C ASP A 153 -2.65 -2.68 7.35
N ASP A 154 -2.13 -3.27 8.42
CA ASP A 154 -2.04 -2.67 9.75
C ASP A 154 -0.89 -1.66 9.92
N VAL A 155 0.04 -1.60 8.96
CA VAL A 155 1.20 -0.70 9.01
C VAL A 155 1.00 0.49 8.07
N GLN A 156 0.76 1.68 8.64
CA GLN A 156 0.60 2.94 7.89
C GLN A 156 1.93 3.57 7.50
N GLU A 157 2.97 3.42 8.32
CA GLU A 157 4.31 3.91 8.04
C GLU A 157 5.34 2.84 8.37
N LEU A 158 6.31 2.65 7.48
CA LEU A 158 7.40 1.68 7.65
C LEU A 158 8.74 2.37 7.38
N THR A 159 9.64 2.36 8.36
CA THR A 159 10.97 2.97 8.22
C THR A 159 11.98 1.93 7.75
N ILE A 160 12.75 2.27 6.72
CA ILE A 160 13.86 1.46 6.19
C ILE A 160 15.18 2.08 6.61
N GLY A 161 16.10 1.28 7.13
CA GLY A 161 17.39 1.79 7.58
C GLY A 161 18.37 0.69 7.99
N ARG A 162 19.58 1.12 8.39
CA ARG A 162 20.63 0.22 8.87
C ARG A 162 20.42 -0.21 10.31
N ASP A 163 19.83 0.64 11.15
CA ASP A 163 19.69 0.34 12.57
C ASP A 163 18.60 -0.72 12.79
N PRO A 164 18.73 -1.54 13.84
CA PRO A 164 17.77 -2.61 14.14
C PRO A 164 16.42 -2.10 14.67
N ASP A 165 16.32 -0.83 15.02
CA ASP A 165 15.08 -0.17 15.43
C ASP A 165 14.26 0.35 14.22
N ALA A 166 14.84 0.32 13.01
CA ALA A 166 14.09 0.54 11.78
C ALA A 166 13.14 -0.64 11.52
N GLY A 167 11.91 -0.35 11.08
CA GLY A 167 10.92 -1.37 10.76
C GLY A 167 11.40 -2.38 9.70
N VAL A 168 12.31 -1.95 8.81
CA VAL A 168 13.09 -2.81 7.92
C VAL A 168 14.56 -2.49 8.11
N SER A 169 15.29 -3.43 8.71
CA SER A 169 16.72 -3.34 8.90
C SER A 169 17.48 -4.03 7.75
N ILE A 170 18.29 -3.24 7.04
CA ILE A 170 19.25 -3.70 6.02
C ILE A 170 20.63 -3.23 6.48
N ASN A 171 21.43 -4.15 7.02
CA ASN A 171 22.63 -3.79 7.78
C ASN A 171 23.84 -3.48 6.88
N GLU A 172 23.73 -2.42 6.10
CA GLU A 172 24.72 -2.00 5.09
C GLU A 172 25.19 -0.58 5.38
N HIS A 173 26.51 -0.34 5.31
CA HIS A 173 27.10 0.96 5.69
C HIS A 173 26.66 2.13 4.78
N VAL A 174 26.19 1.82 3.58
CA VAL A 174 25.68 2.80 2.61
C VAL A 174 24.28 3.28 2.96
N ILE A 175 23.58 2.57 3.85
CA ILE A 175 22.26 2.91 4.33
C ILE A 175 22.40 3.69 5.65
N SER A 176 21.57 4.72 5.80
CA SER A 176 21.54 5.53 7.02
C SER A 176 20.70 4.81 8.08
N ARG A 177 20.90 5.16 9.36
CA ARG A 177 20.22 4.50 10.49
C ARG A 177 18.71 4.45 10.32
N HIS A 178 18.12 5.58 9.96
CA HIS A 178 16.78 5.70 9.38
C HIS A 178 16.96 6.41 8.04
N HIS A 179 16.90 5.67 6.93
CA HIS A 179 17.26 6.20 5.61
C HIS A 179 16.05 6.74 4.86
N ALA A 180 14.98 5.94 4.81
CA ALA A 180 13.75 6.30 4.13
C ALA A 180 12.53 5.81 4.91
N LYS A 181 11.39 6.41 4.64
CA LYS A 181 10.10 6.03 5.21
C LYS A 181 9.11 5.76 4.10
N ILE A 182 8.46 4.60 4.16
CA ILE A 182 7.31 4.24 3.36
C ILE A 182 6.05 4.70 4.09
N ILE A 183 5.10 5.32 3.38
CA ILE A 183 3.89 5.90 3.94
C ILE A 183 2.71 5.44 3.08
N LYS A 184 1.76 4.73 3.68
CA LYS A 184 0.45 4.46 3.05
C LYS A 184 -0.41 5.72 3.16
N ARG A 185 -0.94 6.17 2.03
CA ARG A 185 -1.91 7.27 1.98
C ARG A 185 -3.08 6.90 1.08
N TRP A 186 -4.11 7.73 1.11
CA TRP A 186 -5.31 7.58 0.29
C TRP A 186 -5.01 7.51 -1.23
N GLY A 187 -3.90 8.11 -1.67
CA GLY A 187 -3.45 8.12 -3.07
C GLY A 187 -2.43 7.04 -3.45
N GLY A 188 -2.15 6.08 -2.57
CA GLY A 188 -1.18 5.01 -2.83
C GLY A 188 -0.06 4.93 -1.78
N ILE A 189 1.01 4.24 -2.14
CA ILE A 189 2.17 4.03 -1.27
C ILE A 189 3.25 5.02 -1.68
N ALA A 190 3.68 5.88 -0.76
CA ALA A 190 4.75 6.84 -0.98
C ALA A 190 6.04 6.40 -0.31
N ILE A 191 7.18 6.82 -0.85
CA ILE A 191 8.48 6.79 -0.18
C ILE A 191 8.97 8.21 0.08
N ARG A 192 9.54 8.46 1.25
CA ARG A 192 10.16 9.73 1.65
C ARG A 192 11.58 9.50 2.16
N ASP A 193 12.54 10.27 1.66
CA ASP A 193 13.91 10.29 2.19
C ASP A 193 13.95 11.01 3.55
N LEU A 194 14.67 10.45 4.52
CA LEU A 194 14.80 11.01 5.87
C LEU A 194 16.13 11.75 6.05
N ASP A 195 16.50 12.60 5.09
CA ASP A 195 17.78 13.30 5.02
C ASP A 195 18.97 12.32 5.08
N SER A 196 18.89 11.30 4.22
CA SER A 196 19.87 10.23 4.22
C SER A 196 21.21 10.69 3.65
N LYS A 197 22.32 10.14 4.17
CA LYS A 197 23.68 10.55 3.78
C LYS A 197 23.94 10.42 2.27
N ASN A 198 23.44 9.34 1.67
CA ASN A 198 23.66 9.04 0.25
C ASN A 198 22.46 9.40 -0.64
N GLY A 199 21.34 9.81 -0.05
CA GLY A 199 20.08 10.06 -0.74
C GLY A 199 19.33 8.78 -1.14
N THR A 200 18.01 8.94 -1.30
CA THR A 200 17.11 7.96 -1.90
C THR A 200 16.86 8.31 -3.37
N PHE A 201 16.93 7.31 -4.25
CA PHE A 201 16.63 7.45 -5.67
C PHE A 201 15.50 6.51 -6.09
N LEU A 202 14.57 7.00 -6.91
CA LEU A 202 13.53 6.23 -7.56
C LEU A 202 13.80 6.21 -9.06
N ASN A 203 13.96 5.03 -9.66
CA ASN A 203 14.24 4.86 -11.09
C ASN A 203 15.35 5.79 -11.59
N ASN A 204 16.48 5.81 -10.86
CA ASN A 204 17.67 6.64 -11.12
C ASN A 204 17.51 8.16 -10.90
N ARG A 205 16.36 8.63 -10.43
CA ARG A 205 16.14 10.04 -10.06
C ARG A 205 16.17 10.20 -8.55
N ARG A 206 16.90 11.20 -8.05
CA ARG A 206 16.90 11.52 -6.62
C ARG A 206 15.55 12.09 -6.21
N ILE A 207 15.01 11.62 -5.09
CA ILE A 207 13.70 12.04 -4.59
C ILE A 207 13.81 12.57 -3.16
N VAL A 208 12.85 13.42 -2.78
CA VAL A 208 12.57 13.73 -1.37
C VAL A 208 11.34 12.96 -0.94
N GLU A 209 10.30 12.96 -1.76
CA GLU A 209 9.09 12.16 -1.56
C GLU A 209 8.42 11.88 -2.91
N GLU A 210 7.98 10.64 -3.12
CA GLU A 210 7.29 10.25 -4.36
C GLU A 210 6.37 9.05 -4.16
N ILE A 211 5.32 8.93 -4.99
CA ILE A 211 4.42 7.76 -5.02
C ILE A 211 5.11 6.62 -5.78
N LEU A 212 5.08 5.44 -5.18
CA LEU A 212 5.60 4.21 -5.74
C LEU A 212 4.53 3.50 -6.58
N HIS A 213 4.97 2.96 -7.71
CA HIS A 213 4.16 2.12 -8.59
C HIS A 213 4.80 0.73 -8.73
N ASP A 214 3.99 -0.30 -9.02
CA ASP A 214 4.51 -1.67 -9.24
C ASP A 214 5.70 -1.68 -10.21
N GLY A 215 6.79 -2.34 -9.80
CA GLY A 215 8.00 -2.48 -10.61
C GLY A 215 9.03 -1.35 -10.41
N ASP A 216 8.75 -0.38 -9.55
CA ASP A 216 9.69 0.70 -9.25
C ASP A 216 10.96 0.22 -8.53
N ARG A 217 12.11 0.78 -8.95
CA ARG A 217 13.42 0.52 -8.34
C ARG A 217 13.84 1.66 -7.44
N ILE A 218 14.04 1.36 -6.17
CA ILE A 218 14.44 2.30 -5.13
C ILE A 218 15.91 2.03 -4.78
N ALA A 219 16.79 3.00 -4.99
CA ALA A 219 18.18 2.91 -4.53
C ALA A 219 18.36 3.69 -3.22
N LEU A 220 18.90 3.01 -2.21
CA LEU A 220 19.29 3.52 -0.90
C LEU A 220 20.82 3.47 -0.83
N GLY A 221 21.48 4.54 -1.28
CA GLY A 221 22.91 4.47 -1.61
C GLY A 221 23.17 3.49 -2.77
N THR A 222 23.97 2.44 -2.54
CA THR A 222 24.27 1.41 -3.55
C THR A 222 23.37 0.18 -3.49
N ILE A 223 22.50 0.10 -2.48
CA ILE A 223 21.54 -1.01 -2.33
C ILE A 223 20.26 -0.66 -3.08
N VAL A 224 19.76 -1.59 -3.89
CA VAL A 224 18.57 -1.45 -4.71
C VAL A 224 17.49 -2.37 -4.16
N VAL A 225 16.30 -1.80 -4.00
CA VAL A 225 15.09 -2.47 -3.55
C VAL A 225 14.04 -2.32 -4.66
N MET A 226 13.39 -3.42 -5.03
CA MET A 226 12.27 -3.43 -5.97
C MET A 226 10.96 -3.34 -5.21
N PHE A 227 10.08 -2.42 -5.60
CA PHE A 227 8.71 -2.38 -5.08
C PHE A 227 7.77 -3.20 -5.97
N ARG A 228 6.90 -3.99 -5.34
CA ARG A 228 5.85 -4.77 -5.99
C ARG A 228 4.52 -4.49 -5.34
N ASN A 229 3.50 -4.23 -6.13
CA ASN A 229 2.14 -3.98 -5.70
C ASN A 229 1.15 -4.71 -6.62
N PRO A 230 0.85 -5.99 -6.34
CA PRO A 230 -0.02 -6.81 -7.20
C PRO A 230 -1.49 -6.34 -7.21
N LYS A 231 -1.88 -5.44 -6.29
CA LYS A 231 -3.21 -4.80 -6.26
C LYS A 231 -3.27 -3.52 -7.08
N GLU A 232 -2.14 -3.01 -7.57
CA GLU A 232 -2.11 -1.81 -8.38
C GLU A 232 -2.65 -2.10 -9.78
N ILE A 233 -3.87 -1.63 -10.03
CA ILE A 233 -4.43 -1.60 -11.38
C ILE A 233 -3.83 -0.39 -12.08
N ASN A 234 -2.79 -0.59 -12.88
CA ASN A 234 -2.24 0.46 -13.72
C ASN A 234 -3.25 0.82 -14.83
N LEU A 235 -4.03 1.90 -14.63
CA LEU A 235 -4.99 2.39 -15.62
C LEU A 235 -4.31 2.65 -16.99
N ALA A 236 -3.05 3.07 -17.00
CA ALA A 236 -2.31 3.32 -18.25
C ALA A 236 -2.01 2.01 -19.02
N GLU A 237 -1.90 0.89 -18.32
CA GLU A 237 -1.67 -0.42 -18.93
C GLU A 237 -2.95 -1.03 -19.49
N ILE A 238 -4.09 -0.79 -18.82
CA ILE A 238 -5.44 -1.07 -19.35
C ILE A 238 -5.71 -0.22 -20.59
N GLU A 239 -5.40 1.08 -20.57
CA GLU A 239 -5.55 1.94 -21.74
C GLU A 239 -4.62 1.56 -22.91
N ALA A 240 -3.39 1.10 -22.62
CA ALA A 240 -2.46 0.62 -23.62
C ALA A 240 -2.90 -0.71 -24.27
N THR A 241 -3.54 -1.61 -23.52
CA THR A 241 -4.16 -2.84 -24.06
C THR A 241 -5.53 -2.61 -24.69
N ALA A 242 -6.23 -1.54 -24.31
CA ALA A 242 -7.54 -1.15 -24.86
C ALA A 242 -7.44 -0.31 -26.14
N ARG A 243 -6.23 0.08 -26.60
CA ARG A 243 -6.09 0.60 -27.97
C ARG A 243 -6.48 -0.50 -28.94
N PRO A 244 -7.56 -0.35 -29.73
CA PRO A 244 -7.90 -1.34 -30.72
C PRO A 244 -6.70 -1.49 -31.66
N ARG A 245 -6.20 -2.72 -31.79
CA ARG A 245 -5.37 -3.08 -32.93
C ARG A 245 -6.19 -2.71 -34.17
N THR A 246 -5.84 -1.61 -34.83
CA THR A 246 -6.28 -1.36 -36.19
C THR A 246 -5.77 -2.53 -37.02
N LEU A 247 -6.63 -3.51 -37.25
CA LEU A 247 -6.45 -4.48 -38.30
C LEU A 247 -6.20 -3.68 -39.58
N PRO A 248 -5.15 -3.97 -40.37
CA PRO A 248 -4.96 -3.29 -41.63
C PRO A 248 -6.13 -3.69 -42.53
N VAL A 249 -7.11 -2.79 -42.65
CA VAL A 249 -8.13 -2.89 -43.69
C VAL A 249 -7.45 -2.48 -44.98
N THR A 250 -7.20 -3.48 -45.82
CA THR A 250 -6.80 -3.31 -47.21
C THR A 250 -7.96 -2.70 -47.99
N ALA A 251 -8.01 -1.38 -48.07
CA ALA A 251 -8.82 -0.67 -49.05
C ALA A 251 -7.94 -0.32 -50.25
N LYS A 252 -8.06 -1.16 -51.30
CA LYS A 252 -7.68 -0.79 -52.66
C LYS A 252 -8.59 0.33 -53.17
N ASP A 253 -8.00 1.20 -53.97
CA ASP A 253 -8.60 2.08 -54.99
C ASP A 253 -9.47 3.25 -54.52
N VAL A 254 -8.92 4.48 -54.54
CA VAL A 254 -9.47 5.70 -55.22
C VAL A 254 -8.31 6.70 -55.47
N PRO A 255 -8.27 7.45 -56.60
CA PRO A 255 -7.05 7.96 -57.23
C PRO A 255 -6.61 9.41 -56.87
N LEU A 256 -5.34 9.64 -57.24
CA LEU A 256 -4.54 10.87 -57.32
C LEU A 256 -5.21 12.06 -58.04
N ALA A 257 -5.28 13.21 -57.35
CA ALA A 257 -5.25 14.60 -57.85
C ALA A 257 -5.38 15.55 -56.63
N ALA A 258 -4.73 16.70 -56.44
CA ALA A 258 -3.78 17.49 -57.22
C ALA A 258 -2.99 18.38 -56.22
N GLN A 259 -1.79 18.79 -56.64
CA GLN A 259 -0.92 19.77 -55.98
C GLN A 259 -1.39 21.19 -56.31
N ASP A 260 -1.24 22.13 -55.38
CA ASP A 260 -0.62 23.46 -55.57
C ASP A 260 -1.07 24.45 -54.48
N GLU A 261 -0.23 24.66 -53.47
CA GLU A 261 -0.22 25.92 -52.71
C GLU A 261 1.23 26.28 -52.34
N PRO A 262 1.73 27.47 -52.70
CA PRO A 262 3.12 27.88 -52.47
C PRO A 262 3.34 28.36 -51.02
N PRO A 263 4.58 28.28 -50.48
CA PRO A 263 4.87 28.75 -49.13
C PRO A 263 4.87 30.29 -49.04
N PRO A 264 4.57 30.89 -47.86
CA PRO A 264 4.67 32.33 -47.65
C PRO A 264 6.13 32.80 -47.66
N PRO A 265 6.42 34.05 -48.07
CA PRO A 265 7.79 34.54 -48.21
C PRO A 265 8.48 34.80 -46.87
N GLU A 266 9.75 34.38 -46.81
CA GLU A 266 10.72 34.72 -45.77
C GLU A 266 10.93 36.24 -45.73
N GLN A 267 10.72 36.85 -44.55
CA GLN A 267 11.19 38.20 -44.28
C GLN A 267 12.55 38.12 -43.60
N GLU A 268 13.58 38.52 -44.36
CA GLU A 268 14.90 38.87 -43.84
C GLU A 268 14.76 40.05 -42.86
N THR A 269 15.25 39.87 -41.63
CA THR A 269 15.57 40.99 -40.74
C THR A 269 17.09 41.05 -40.53
N PRO A 270 17.71 42.25 -40.59
CA PRO A 270 19.16 42.39 -40.65
C PRO A 270 19.86 42.08 -39.32
N HIS A 271 21.10 41.62 -39.45
CA HIS A 271 22.11 41.48 -38.41
C HIS A 271 22.33 42.79 -37.63
N GLU A 272 22.26 42.73 -36.31
CA GLU A 272 22.88 43.71 -35.41
C GLU A 272 23.91 43.00 -34.53
N ASP A 273 25.16 43.40 -34.73
CA ASP A 273 26.32 43.11 -33.88
C ASP A 273 26.09 43.63 -32.46
N ILE A 274 26.09 42.73 -31.48
CA ILE A 274 26.42 43.07 -30.10
C ILE A 274 27.31 41.97 -29.53
N SER A 275 28.56 42.34 -29.30
CA SER A 275 29.62 41.59 -28.65
C SER A 275 29.48 41.58 -27.12
N GLU A 276 30.00 40.51 -26.50
CA GLU A 276 30.33 40.32 -25.06
C GLU A 276 29.11 40.02 -24.16
N ASP A 277 29.09 39.03 -23.26
CA ASP A 277 30.13 38.32 -22.51
C ASP A 277 29.52 36.98 -22.04
N MET A 278 30.21 35.86 -22.27
CA MET A 278 29.69 34.50 -22.01
C MET A 278 30.48 33.88 -20.85
N PRO A 279 29.85 33.48 -19.72
CA PRO A 279 30.57 32.79 -18.65
C PRO A 279 30.93 31.35 -19.08
N PRO A 280 32.01 30.77 -18.54
CA PRO A 280 32.59 29.54 -19.06
C PRO A 280 31.69 28.32 -18.82
N GLU A 281 31.58 27.49 -19.86
CA GLU A 281 30.98 26.16 -19.84
C GLU A 281 31.60 25.30 -18.73
N THR A 282 30.82 25.03 -17.68
CA THR A 282 31.07 23.88 -16.82
C THR A 282 30.81 22.61 -17.61
N SER A 283 31.89 21.86 -17.85
CA SER A 283 31.92 20.55 -18.49
C SER A 283 30.82 19.62 -17.96
N LEU A 284 29.89 19.23 -18.84
CA LEU A 284 29.01 18.09 -18.64
C LEU A 284 29.87 16.82 -18.49
N PRO A 285 29.57 15.91 -17.53
CA PRO A 285 30.21 14.59 -17.50
C PRO A 285 29.85 13.78 -18.76
N PRO A 286 30.71 12.85 -19.21
CA PRO A 286 30.49 12.11 -20.45
C PRO A 286 29.18 11.32 -20.40
N ALA A 287 28.43 11.37 -21.51
CA ALA A 287 27.24 10.57 -21.73
C ALA A 287 27.57 9.09 -21.51
N TYR A 288 26.88 8.44 -20.57
CA TYR A 288 26.92 7.00 -20.44
C TYR A 288 26.27 6.37 -21.68
N PRO A 289 26.83 5.26 -22.21
CA PRO A 289 26.22 4.55 -23.32
C PRO A 289 24.81 4.11 -22.92
N THR A 290 23.82 4.50 -23.72
CA THR A 290 22.48 3.93 -23.68
C THR A 290 22.60 2.40 -23.82
N PRO A 291 22.07 1.59 -22.89
CA PRO A 291 22.01 0.15 -23.13
C PRO A 291 21.07 -0.07 -24.32
N HIS A 292 21.61 -0.68 -25.38
CA HIS A 292 20.79 -1.29 -26.42
C HIS A 292 19.76 -2.20 -25.76
N PRO A 293 18.49 -2.22 -26.23
CA PRO A 293 17.53 -3.19 -25.75
C PRO A 293 18.13 -4.58 -26.00
N LYS A 294 18.40 -5.32 -24.91
CA LYS A 294 18.69 -6.75 -25.03
C LYS A 294 17.46 -7.36 -25.66
N THR A 295 17.63 -7.86 -26.88
CA THR A 295 16.67 -8.72 -27.57
C THR A 295 16.27 -9.81 -26.59
N LEU A 296 15.01 -9.79 -26.14
CA LEU A 296 14.41 -10.90 -25.41
C LEU A 296 14.59 -12.14 -26.27
N SER A 297 15.48 -13.04 -25.84
CA SER A 297 15.56 -14.38 -26.40
C SER A 297 14.19 -15.02 -26.23
N ARG A 298 13.54 -15.31 -27.36
CA ARG A 298 12.26 -16.03 -27.39
C ARG A 298 12.43 -17.35 -26.64
N LEU A 299 11.70 -17.53 -25.55
CA LEU A 299 11.55 -18.83 -24.91
C LEU A 299 11.03 -19.83 -25.95
N THR A 300 11.64 -21.01 -26.00
CA THR A 300 11.24 -22.04 -26.95
C THR A 300 9.90 -22.66 -26.50
N PRO A 301 9.09 -23.24 -27.42
CA PRO A 301 7.82 -23.89 -27.07
C PRO A 301 7.95 -25.00 -25.99
N LEU A 302 9.17 -25.51 -25.77
CA LEU A 302 9.46 -26.52 -24.75
C LEU A 302 9.48 -25.95 -23.32
N GLU A 303 9.85 -24.67 -23.14
CA GLU A 303 9.92 -24.02 -21.82
C GLU A 303 8.55 -23.51 -21.33
N LEU A 304 7.60 -23.31 -22.24
CA LEU A 304 6.19 -23.04 -21.89
C LEU A 304 5.47 -24.31 -21.39
N GLY A 305 5.98 -25.50 -21.72
CA GLY A 305 5.40 -26.78 -21.31
C GLY A 305 5.63 -27.15 -19.84
N LEU A 306 6.75 -26.73 -19.24
CA LEU A 306 7.06 -27.06 -17.84
C LEU A 306 6.28 -26.21 -16.83
N LEU A 307 5.91 -24.97 -17.18
CA LEU A 307 5.05 -24.13 -16.33
C LEU A 307 3.58 -24.56 -16.38
N GLY A 308 3.12 -25.17 -17.48
CA GLY A 308 1.76 -25.71 -17.60
C GLY A 308 1.55 -27.04 -16.89
N LEU A 309 2.57 -27.92 -16.89
CA LEU A 309 2.47 -29.24 -16.24
C LEU A 309 2.43 -29.16 -14.71
N GLY A 310 3.17 -28.22 -14.10
CA GLY A 310 3.14 -28.02 -12.65
C GLY A 310 1.76 -27.55 -12.15
N SER A 311 1.13 -26.64 -12.88
CA SER A 311 -0.22 -26.13 -12.56
C SER A 311 -1.29 -27.20 -12.76
N LEU A 312 -1.20 -28.00 -13.82
CA LEU A 312 -2.18 -29.06 -14.10
C LEU A 312 -2.10 -30.19 -13.06
N VAL A 313 -0.90 -30.58 -12.62
CA VAL A 313 -0.71 -31.59 -11.57
C VAL A 313 -1.25 -31.11 -10.23
N LEU A 314 -1.08 -29.83 -9.90
CA LEU A 314 -1.63 -29.24 -8.68
C LEU A 314 -3.17 -29.19 -8.71
N ILE A 315 -3.76 -28.80 -9.84
CA ILE A 315 -5.21 -28.78 -10.04
C ILE A 315 -5.77 -30.21 -9.97
N PHE A 316 -5.10 -31.19 -10.59
CA PHE A 316 -5.54 -32.59 -10.54
C PHE A 316 -5.44 -33.16 -9.13
N ALA A 317 -4.35 -32.86 -8.39
CA ALA A 317 -4.22 -33.26 -6.99
C ALA A 317 -5.32 -32.63 -6.12
N LEU A 318 -5.67 -31.37 -6.36
CA LEU A 318 -6.75 -30.66 -5.66
C LEU A 318 -8.13 -31.28 -5.96
N ILE A 319 -8.43 -31.58 -7.23
CA ILE A 319 -9.69 -32.22 -7.64
C ILE A 319 -9.79 -33.64 -7.05
N THR A 320 -8.68 -34.39 -7.05
CA THR A 320 -8.66 -35.74 -6.50
C THR A 320 -8.86 -35.72 -4.98
N LEU A 321 -8.26 -34.75 -4.28
CA LEU A 321 -8.44 -34.55 -2.84
C LEU A 321 -9.88 -34.15 -2.49
N VAL A 322 -10.49 -33.23 -3.25
CA VAL A 322 -11.90 -32.83 -3.09
C VAL A 322 -12.85 -34.01 -3.33
N ASN A 323 -12.61 -34.83 -4.35
CA ASN A 323 -13.43 -36.02 -4.62
C ASN A 323 -13.28 -37.12 -3.56
N ILE A 324 -12.14 -37.21 -2.87
CA ILE A 324 -11.93 -38.16 -1.76
C ILE A 324 -12.61 -37.65 -0.48
N LEU A 325 -12.67 -36.33 -0.26
CA LEU A 325 -13.34 -35.70 0.89
C LEU A 325 -14.87 -35.73 0.77
N LEU A 326 -15.41 -35.75 -0.45
CA LEU A 326 -16.85 -35.77 -0.74
C LEU A 326 -17.47 -37.18 -0.87
N ALA A 327 -16.69 -38.26 -0.72
CA ALA A 327 -17.11 -39.66 -0.85
C ALA A 327 -17.10 -40.39 0.49
#